data_AF-A0A352XQ84-F1
#
_entry.id   AF-A0A352XQ84-F1
#
_cell.length_a   1.000
_cell.length_b   1.000
_cell.length_c   1.000
_cell.angle_alpha   90.00
_cell.angle_beta   90.00
_cell.angle_gamma   90.00
#
_symmetry.space_group_name_H-M   'P 1'
#
loop_
_entity.id
_entity.type
_entity.pdbx_description
1 polymer ?
#
loop_
_entity_poly.entity_id
_entity_poly.type
_entity_poly.pdbx_seq_one_letter_code
_entity_poly.pdbx_strand_id
1 'polypeptide(L)'
;MCCTDLHQLLMHTNWQENEYLSNSIVCHIRTCSHCNHGLVWLTEAIIAEDALNCEQCRLHFPDYYEATRPEYPMVEMPNNKMAQMAFHLSHCKSCHEEYTELVLLSELEERNEMVDL
;
A
#
# COMPACT_ATOMS: atom_id res chain seq x y z
N MET A 1 -3.25 -27.63 -7.44
CA MET A 1 -3.77 -26.29 -7.12
C MET A 1 -4.02 -25.56 -8.42
N CYS A 2 -5.22 -25.02 -8.62
CA CYS A 2 -5.54 -24.12 -9.73
C CYS A 2 -5.35 -22.64 -9.30
N CYS A 3 -5.41 -21.69 -10.24
CA CYS A 3 -5.20 -20.27 -9.94
C CYS A 3 -6.25 -19.71 -8.96
N THR A 4 -7.49 -20.20 -9.02
CA THR A 4 -8.56 -19.81 -8.08
C THR A 4 -8.26 -20.27 -6.65
N ASP A 5 -7.73 -21.49 -6.49
CA ASP A 5 -7.29 -22.01 -5.20
C ASP A 5 -6.14 -21.16 -4.64
N LEU A 6 -5.20 -20.76 -5.50
CA LEU A 6 -4.09 -19.87 -5.13
C LEU A 6 -4.61 -18.51 -4.64
N HIS A 7 -5.57 -17.91 -5.35
CA HIS A 7 -6.20 -16.65 -4.94
C HIS A 7 -6.87 -16.77 -3.56
N GLN A 8 -7.65 -17.82 -3.34
CA GLN A 8 -8.30 -18.05 -2.04
C GLN A 8 -7.28 -18.28 -0.92
N LEU A 9 -6.20 -19.02 -1.19
CA LEU A 9 -5.10 -19.21 -0.25
C LEU A 9 -4.46 -17.86 0.11
N LEU A 10 -4.13 -17.03 -0.88
CA LEU A 10 -3.49 -15.74 -0.65
C LEU A 10 -4.38 -14.76 0.13
N MET A 11 -5.69 -14.74 -0.14
CA MET A 11 -6.61 -13.75 0.44
C MET A 11 -7.25 -14.16 1.76
N HIS A 12 -7.37 -15.47 2.05
CA HIS A 12 -8.24 -15.94 3.13
C HIS A 12 -7.57 -16.92 4.10
N THR A 13 -6.25 -17.16 3.99
CA THR A 13 -5.53 -18.03 4.91
C THR A 13 -4.23 -17.42 5.41
N ASN A 14 -3.84 -17.73 6.65
CA ASN A 14 -2.52 -17.38 7.21
C ASN A 14 -1.45 -18.37 6.72
N TRP A 15 -1.21 -18.39 5.41
CA TRP A 15 -0.27 -19.31 4.79
C TRP A 15 1.19 -19.01 5.15
N GLN A 16 1.49 -17.79 5.64
CA GLN A 16 2.84 -17.36 6.00
C GLN A 16 3.48 -18.22 7.11
N GLU A 17 2.66 -18.76 8.02
CA GLU A 17 3.13 -19.61 9.13
C GLU A 17 3.13 -21.11 8.77
N ASN A 18 2.72 -21.46 7.56
CA ASN A 18 2.62 -22.84 7.11
C ASN A 18 3.56 -23.10 5.93
N GLU A 19 4.69 -23.75 6.23
CA GLU A 19 5.74 -24.05 5.26
C GLU A 19 5.23 -24.89 4.06
N TYR A 20 4.32 -25.82 4.30
CA TYR A 20 3.74 -26.65 3.24
C TYR A 20 2.89 -25.82 2.26
N LEU A 21 2.07 -24.91 2.79
CA LEU A 21 1.25 -24.01 1.97
C LEU A 21 2.13 -23.01 1.22
N SER A 22 3.12 -22.42 1.89
CA SER A 22 4.11 -21.54 1.29
C SER A 22 4.86 -22.20 0.13
N ASN A 23 5.33 -23.45 0.32
CA ASN A 23 6.00 -24.21 -0.74
C ASN A 23 5.07 -24.55 -1.90
N SER A 24 3.79 -24.85 -1.60
CA SER A 24 2.78 -25.13 -2.63
C SER A 24 2.46 -23.89 -3.48
N ILE A 25 2.39 -22.72 -2.84
CA ILE A 25 2.23 -21.41 -3.50
C ILE A 25 3.41 -21.14 -4.44
N VAL A 26 4.64 -21.22 -3.93
CA VAL A 26 5.86 -20.98 -4.72
C VAL A 26 5.97 -21.96 -5.89
N CYS A 27 5.67 -23.24 -5.65
CA CYS A 27 5.67 -24.27 -6.70
C CYS A 27 4.66 -23.95 -7.80
N HIS A 28 3.44 -23.51 -7.43
CA HIS A 28 2.42 -23.15 -8.41
C HIS A 28 2.80 -21.90 -9.21
N ILE A 29 3.29 -20.84 -8.57
CA ILE A 29 3.75 -19.62 -9.27
C ILE A 29 4.82 -19.96 -10.31
N ARG A 30 5.78 -20.82 -9.96
CA ARG A 30 6.89 -21.20 -10.86
C ARG A 30 6.47 -22.08 -12.03
N THR A 31 5.41 -22.87 -11.87
CA THR A 31 5.03 -23.90 -12.86
C THR A 31 3.79 -23.54 -13.68
N CYS A 32 2.96 -22.62 -13.19
CA CYS A 32 1.78 -22.15 -13.90
C CYS A 32 2.16 -21.01 -14.84
N SER A 33 1.99 -21.18 -16.15
CA SER A 33 2.28 -20.13 -17.14
C SER A 33 1.49 -18.84 -16.92
N HIS A 34 0.30 -18.94 -16.33
CA HIS A 34 -0.54 -17.79 -16.00
C HIS A 34 -0.07 -17.08 -14.72
N CYS A 35 0.30 -17.81 -13.66
CA CYS A 35 0.76 -17.20 -12.41
C CYS A 35 2.24 -16.77 -12.45
N ASN A 36 3.06 -17.42 -13.28
CA ASN A 36 4.44 -17.02 -13.53
C ASN A 36 4.51 -15.63 -14.20
N HIS A 37 3.55 -15.33 -15.08
CA HIS A 37 3.30 -13.96 -15.59
C HIS A 37 2.30 -13.18 -14.73
N GLY A 38 1.62 -13.86 -13.80
CA GLY A 38 0.45 -13.42 -13.06
C GLY A 38 0.76 -12.84 -11.70
N LEU A 39 2.02 -12.58 -11.37
CA LEU A 39 2.34 -11.55 -10.37
C LEU A 39 1.66 -10.23 -10.77
N VAL A 40 1.65 -9.88 -12.04
CA VAL A 40 0.91 -8.72 -12.55
C VAL A 40 -0.60 -8.88 -12.30
N TRP A 41 -1.19 -10.03 -12.60
CA TRP A 41 -2.63 -10.26 -12.39
C TRP A 41 -3.03 -10.29 -10.90
N LEU A 42 -2.19 -10.88 -10.04
CA LEU A 42 -2.39 -10.86 -8.59
C LEU A 42 -2.23 -9.45 -8.04
N THR A 43 -1.23 -8.70 -8.52
CA THR A 43 -1.08 -7.28 -8.19
C THR A 43 -2.26 -6.46 -8.70
N GLU A 44 -2.76 -6.69 -9.91
CA GLU A 44 -3.96 -6.04 -10.45
C GLU A 44 -5.22 -6.40 -9.64
N ALA A 45 -5.37 -7.65 -9.20
CA ALA A 45 -6.49 -8.06 -8.34
C ALA A 45 -6.42 -7.41 -6.95
N ILE A 46 -5.23 -7.36 -6.35
CA ILE A 46 -5.00 -6.67 -5.08
C ILE A 46 -5.23 -5.15 -5.23
N ILE A 47 -4.79 -4.54 -6.35
CA ILE A 47 -5.07 -3.13 -6.70
C ILE A 47 -6.56 -2.90 -6.96
N ALA A 48 -7.27 -3.85 -7.58
CA ALA A 48 -8.70 -3.73 -7.82
C ALA A 48 -9.53 -3.75 -6.51
N GLU A 49 -8.97 -4.29 -5.43
CA GLU A 49 -9.52 -4.23 -4.08
C GLU A 49 -9.13 -2.96 -3.31
N ASP A 50 -8.47 -2.00 -3.94
CA ASP A 50 -8.19 -0.71 -3.35
C ASP A 50 -9.50 -0.04 -2.88
N ALA A 51 -9.61 0.08 -1.56
CA ALA A 51 -10.79 0.62 -0.91
C ALA A 51 -10.88 2.15 -0.99
N LEU A 52 -9.80 2.83 -1.40
CA LEU A 52 -9.76 4.28 -1.55
C LEU A 52 -9.85 4.67 -3.02
N ASN A 53 -10.78 5.57 -3.33
CA ASN A 53 -10.67 6.33 -4.57
C ASN A 53 -9.74 7.54 -4.38
N CYS A 54 -9.30 8.17 -5.48
CA CYS A 54 -8.35 9.27 -5.44
C CYS A 54 -8.85 10.49 -4.65
N GLU A 55 -10.16 10.75 -4.63
CA GLU A 55 -10.74 11.84 -3.84
C GLU A 55 -10.64 11.54 -2.34
N GLN A 56 -10.99 10.33 -1.92
CA GLN A 56 -10.84 9.87 -0.54
C GLN A 56 -9.37 9.85 -0.09
N CYS A 57 -8.47 9.42 -0.99
CA CYS A 57 -7.03 9.43 -0.73
C CYS A 57 -6.52 10.87 -0.47
N ARG A 58 -6.86 11.83 -1.34
CA ARG A 58 -6.50 13.25 -1.17
C ARG A 58 -7.01 13.87 0.12
N LEU A 59 -8.25 13.54 0.51
CA LEU A 59 -8.83 14.04 1.76
C LEU A 59 -8.05 13.60 3.00
N HIS A 60 -7.25 12.54 2.90
CA HIS A 60 -6.45 12.01 4.00
C HIS A 60 -4.97 12.39 3.93
N PHE A 61 -4.51 13.17 2.94
CA PHE A 61 -3.10 13.57 2.85
C PHE A 61 -2.58 14.29 4.10
N PRO A 62 -3.26 15.32 4.66
CA PRO A 62 -2.73 16.02 5.82
C PRO A 62 -2.61 15.09 7.04
N ASP A 63 -3.66 14.32 7.33
CA ASP A 63 -3.65 13.36 8.44
C ASP A 63 -2.56 12.29 8.26
N TYR A 64 -2.37 11.82 7.02
CA TYR A 64 -1.39 10.78 6.71
C TYR A 64 0.04 11.31 6.76
N TYR A 65 0.28 12.55 6.30
CA TYR A 65 1.55 13.25 6.48
C TYR A 65 1.89 13.36 7.97
N GLU A 66 0.99 13.92 8.79
CA GLU A 66 1.24 14.09 10.22
C GLU A 66 1.41 12.76 10.97
N ALA A 67 0.63 11.73 10.61
CA ALA A 67 0.72 10.42 11.25
C ALA A 67 2.01 9.65 10.91
N THR A 68 2.67 9.98 9.79
CA THR A 68 3.90 9.32 9.35
C THR A 68 5.18 10.05 9.78
N ARG A 69 5.06 11.17 10.51
CA ARG A 69 6.23 11.90 11.03
C ARG A 69 7.00 11.07 12.05
N PRO A 70 8.33 10.94 11.92
CA PRO A 70 9.13 10.04 12.75
C PRO A 70 9.36 10.54 14.18
N GLU A 71 9.36 11.85 14.40
CA GLU A 71 9.75 12.43 15.70
C GLU A 71 8.53 12.72 16.59
N TYR A 72 7.46 13.30 16.02
CA TYR A 72 6.25 13.67 16.76
C TYR A 72 5.00 13.63 15.86
N PRO A 73 4.29 12.49 15.78
CA PRO A 73 3.04 12.45 15.02
C PRO A 73 1.98 13.32 15.71
N MET A 74 1.48 14.33 15.00
CA MET A 74 0.44 15.23 15.52
C MET A 74 -0.97 14.64 15.40
N VAL A 75 -1.13 13.59 14.60
CA VAL A 75 -2.40 12.92 14.34
C VAL A 75 -2.22 11.42 14.56
N GLU A 76 -3.16 10.82 15.31
CA GLU A 76 -3.26 9.36 15.42
C GLU A 76 -4.11 8.83 14.28
N MET A 77 -3.49 8.14 13.33
CA MET A 77 -4.19 7.44 12.25
C MET A 77 -4.28 5.93 12.55
N PRO A 78 -5.47 5.32 12.49
CA PRO A 78 -5.62 3.87 12.65
C PRO A 78 -4.77 3.08 11.65
N ASN A 79 -4.14 1.99 12.10
CA ASN A 79 -3.23 1.17 11.28
C ASN A 79 -3.85 0.67 9.97
N ASN A 80 -5.14 0.32 9.97
CA ASN A 80 -5.84 -0.09 8.76
C ASN A 80 -5.94 1.05 7.73
N LYS A 81 -6.16 2.29 8.19
CA LYS A 81 -6.24 3.48 7.35
C LYS A 81 -4.85 3.88 6.83
N MET A 82 -3.81 3.77 7.67
CA MET A 82 -2.42 3.93 7.23
C MET A 82 -2.04 2.93 6.14
N ALA A 83 -2.40 1.65 6.32
CA ALA A 83 -2.14 0.62 5.32
C ALA A 83 -2.87 0.88 4.00
N GLN A 84 -4.14 1.32 4.06
CA GLN A 84 -4.91 1.69 2.87
C GLN A 84 -4.28 2.88 2.11
N MET A 85 -3.87 3.91 2.84
CA MET A 85 -3.18 5.07 2.26
C MET A 85 -1.86 4.68 1.59
N ALA A 86 -1.00 3.94 2.30
CA ALA A 86 0.26 3.45 1.77
C ALA A 86 0.05 2.57 0.53
N PHE A 87 -0.98 1.72 0.56
CA PHE A 87 -1.35 0.86 -0.56
C PHE A 87 -1.77 1.67 -1.79
N HIS A 88 -2.73 2.60 -1.65
CA HIS A 88 -3.18 3.46 -2.75
C HIS A 88 -2.02 4.24 -3.37
N LEU A 89 -1.18 4.86 -2.52
CA LEU A 89 -0.02 5.64 -2.96
C LEU A 89 1.07 4.80 -3.64
N SER A 90 1.09 3.48 -3.42
CA SER A 90 2.07 2.59 -4.06
C SER A 90 1.75 2.30 -5.53
N HIS A 91 0.49 2.44 -5.94
CA HIS A 91 0.04 2.06 -7.29
C HIS A 91 -0.70 3.18 -8.04
N CYS A 92 -1.20 4.21 -7.36
CA CYS A 92 -1.86 5.36 -7.98
C CYS A 92 -0.82 6.47 -8.22
N LYS A 93 -0.31 6.54 -9.45
CA LYS A 93 0.72 7.51 -9.83
C LYS A 93 0.32 8.97 -9.53
N SER A 94 -0.92 9.37 -9.84
CA SER A 94 -1.40 10.74 -9.60
C SER A 94 -1.35 11.08 -8.12
N CYS A 95 -1.92 10.22 -7.27
CA CYS A 95 -1.93 10.47 -5.83
C CYS A 95 -0.52 10.41 -5.22
N HIS A 96 0.36 9.55 -5.74
CA HIS A 96 1.76 9.51 -5.32
C HIS A 96 2.50 10.82 -5.61
N GLU A 97 2.35 11.35 -6.83
CA GLU A 97 2.98 12.61 -7.24
C GLU A 97 2.42 13.79 -6.45
N GLU A 98 1.10 13.89 -6.31
CA GLU A 98 0.42 14.93 -5.51
C GLU A 98 0.85 14.88 -4.04
N TYR A 99 0.92 13.68 -3.44
CA TYR A 99 1.36 13.53 -2.05
C TYR A 99 2.85 13.90 -1.87
N THR A 100 3.71 13.54 -2.82
CA THR A 100 5.13 13.89 -2.77
C THR A 100 5.34 15.41 -2.87
N GLU A 101 4.56 16.09 -3.72
CA GLU A 101 4.60 17.56 -3.81
C GLU A 101 4.14 18.21 -2.50
N LEU A 102 3.08 17.68 -1.88
CA LEU A 102 2.61 18.15 -0.57
C LEU A 102 3.70 18.00 0.50
N VAL A 103 4.36 16.85 0.58
CA VAL A 103 5.47 16.61 1.52
C VAL A 103 6.58 17.65 1.32
N LEU A 104 7.00 17.87 0.07
CA LEU A 104 8.05 18.85 -0.24
C LEU A 104 7.65 20.28 0.16
N LEU A 105 6.40 20.67 -0.06
CA LEU A 105 5.90 21.98 0.34
C LEU A 105 5.88 22.14 1.86
N SER A 106 5.37 21.14 2.59
CA SER A 106 5.32 21.15 4.05
C SER A 106 6.72 21.21 4.67
N GLU A 107 7.68 20.43 4.16
CA GLU A 107 9.08 20.49 4.63
C GLU A 107 9.74 21.86 4.36
N LEU A 108 9.39 22.53 3.27
CA LEU A 108 9.88 23.88 2.95
C LEU A 108 9.26 24.94 3.87
N GLU A 109 7.97 24.84 4.16
CA GLU A 109 7.26 25.73 5.09
C GLU A 109 7.84 25.61 6.51
N GLU A 110 7.97 24.38 7.03
CA GLU A 110 8.56 24.11 8.34
C GLU A 110 9.98 24.68 8.47
N ARG A 111 10.81 24.55 7.43
CA ARG A 111 12.17 25.10 7.42
C ARG A 111 12.18 26.63 7.42
N ASN A 112 11.26 27.28 6.73
CA ASN A 112 11.19 28.74 6.73
C ASN A 112 10.71 29.28 8.08
N GLU A 113 9.74 28.61 8.72
CA GLU A 113 9.28 28.96 10.06
C GLU A 113 10.41 28.88 11.11
N MET A 114 11.35 27.95 10.96
CA MET A 114 12.53 27.85 11.83
C MET A 114 13.57 28.96 11.62
N VAL A 115 13.58 29.65 10.48
CA VAL A 115 14.54 30.74 10.18
C VAL A 115 14.06 32.09 10.74
N ASP A 116 12.74 32.24 10.94
CA ASP A 116 12.10 33.46 11.43
C ASP A 116 11.92 33.51 12.97
N LEU A 117 12.45 32.53 13.71
CA LEU A 117 12.45 32.42 15.19
C LEU A 117 13.84 32.71 15.80
#